data_AF-U1P968-F1
#
_entry.id   AF-U1P968-F1
#
_cell.length_a   1.000
_cell.length_b   1.000
_cell.length_c   1.000
_cell.angle_alpha   90.00
_cell.angle_beta   90.00
_cell.angle_gamma   90.00
#
_symmetry.space_group_name_H-M   'P 1'
#
loop_
_entity.id
_entity.type
_entity.pdbx_description
1 polymer ?
#
loop_
_entity_poly.entity_id
_entity_poly.type
_entity_poly.pdbx_seq_one_letter_code
_entity_poly.pdbx_strand_id
1 'polypeptide(L)'
;MDREFDSQHVLEMISQRGLSYVVPKRMQTSERAQTKRLLQREQDRYETDRKLHLGNNEWHKTTLIYCWKENSEHDDHRQYSVFMSNRGGGFLSEYGYRWEIESGYRSIKRFMVATTSTDFGLRFFYFAFACLLYSIWRTVDLLVQVELTGEYERSPMVTADNTLTLLKKETGIG
;
A
#
# COMPACT_ATOMS: atom_id res chain seq x y z
N MET A 1 5.35 2.89 9.10
CA MET A 1 5.04 4.25 8.62
C MET A 1 5.61 5.27 9.57
N ASP A 2 6.30 6.25 8.98
CA ASP A 2 7.04 7.27 9.70
C ASP A 2 6.09 8.18 10.46
N ARG A 3 6.35 8.26 11.76
CA ARG A 3 5.46 8.90 12.75
C ARG A 3 5.38 10.42 12.60
N GLU A 4 6.30 11.02 11.86
CA GLU A 4 6.53 12.46 11.84
C GLU A 4 5.57 13.20 10.91
N PHE A 5 5.01 12.53 9.89
CA PHE A 5 4.16 13.15 8.87
C PHE A 5 2.69 13.37 9.29
N ASP A 6 2.19 12.70 10.35
CA ASP A 6 0.85 12.95 10.97
C ASP A 6 0.96 13.96 12.14
N SER A 7 2.10 14.64 12.29
CA SER A 7 2.24 15.67 13.32
C SER A 7 1.43 16.92 12.97
N GLN A 8 0.72 17.47 13.97
CA GLN A 8 -0.13 18.65 13.78
C GLN A 8 0.64 19.82 13.16
N HIS A 9 1.87 20.07 13.61
CA HIS A 9 2.66 21.19 13.10
C HIS A 9 3.01 21.05 11.60
N VAL A 10 3.27 19.83 11.10
CA VAL A 10 3.56 19.61 9.67
C VAL A 10 2.31 19.91 8.84
N LEU A 11 1.17 19.39 9.27
CA LEU A 11 -0.10 19.61 8.59
C LEU A 11 -0.52 21.07 8.60
N GLU A 12 -0.19 21.79 9.68
CA GLU A 12 -0.41 23.23 9.82
C GLU A 12 0.41 24.00 8.80
N MET A 13 1.71 23.73 8.72
CA MET A 13 2.62 24.36 7.76
C MET A 13 2.19 24.10 6.31
N ILE A 14 1.70 22.89 6.01
CA ILE A 14 1.18 22.55 4.67
C ILE A 14 -0.11 23.33 4.39
N SER A 15 -1.02 23.38 5.36
CA SER A 15 -2.29 24.10 5.22
C SER A 15 -2.08 25.61 5.05
N GLN A 16 -1.15 26.21 5.79
CA GLN A 16 -0.80 27.64 5.68
C GLN A 16 -0.24 27.99 4.29
N ARG A 17 0.42 27.04 3.63
CA ARG A 17 0.94 27.20 2.27
C ARG A 17 -0.09 26.91 1.17
N GLY A 18 -1.34 26.62 1.54
CA GLY A 18 -2.41 26.30 0.58
C GLY A 18 -2.20 24.98 -0.16
N LEU A 19 -1.34 24.09 0.35
CA LEU A 19 -1.03 22.82 -0.30
C LEU A 19 -1.98 21.71 0.16
N SER A 20 -2.25 20.77 -0.73
CA SER A 20 -3.05 19.58 -0.41
C SER A 20 -2.19 18.47 0.20
N TYR A 21 -2.75 17.72 1.14
CA TYR A 21 -2.09 16.56 1.72
C TYR A 21 -3.02 15.35 1.79
N VAL A 22 -2.41 14.17 1.76
CA VAL A 22 -3.02 12.90 2.14
C VAL A 22 -2.05 12.23 3.09
N VAL A 23 -2.49 12.02 4.33
CA VAL A 23 -1.66 11.43 5.38
C VAL A 23 -2.37 10.20 5.96
N PRO A 24 -1.69 9.05 6.02
CA PRO A 24 -2.21 7.87 6.67
C PRO A 24 -2.26 8.08 8.18
N LYS A 25 -3.41 7.84 8.77
CA LYS A 25 -3.67 8.09 10.20
C LYS A 25 -3.71 6.79 10.98
N ARG A 26 -3.11 6.78 12.18
CA ARG A 26 -3.32 5.68 13.12
C ARG A 26 -4.73 5.75 13.70
N MET A 27 -5.44 4.62 13.68
CA MET A 27 -6.75 4.53 14.31
C MET A 27 -6.63 4.66 15.84
N GLN A 28 -7.23 5.70 16.40
CA GLN A 28 -7.49 5.79 17.83
C GLN A 28 -8.83 5.10 18.16
N THR A 29 -9.24 5.16 19.43
CA THR A 29 -10.47 4.50 19.92
C THR A 29 -11.71 4.90 19.13
N SER A 30 -11.82 6.19 18.75
CA SER A 30 -12.97 6.68 17.99
C SER A 30 -13.03 6.13 16.57
N GLU A 31 -11.88 6.07 15.90
CA GLU A 31 -11.75 5.55 14.54
C GLU A 31 -11.98 4.05 14.54
N ARG A 32 -11.44 3.30 15.52
CA ARG A 32 -11.70 1.86 15.66
C ARG A 32 -13.19 1.57 15.85
N ALA A 33 -13.88 2.35 16.66
CA ALA A 33 -15.33 2.21 16.86
C ALA A 33 -16.11 2.49 15.57
N GLN A 34 -15.71 3.50 14.80
CA GLN A 34 -16.31 3.77 13.48
C GLN A 34 -16.03 2.64 12.49
N THR A 35 -14.79 2.15 12.43
CA THR A 35 -14.43 1.03 11.56
C THR A 35 -15.28 -0.21 11.85
N LYS A 36 -15.54 -0.53 13.12
CA LYS A 36 -16.42 -1.66 13.49
C LYS A 36 -17.85 -1.48 12.99
N ARG A 37 -18.36 -0.24 12.96
CA ARG A 37 -19.69 0.07 12.41
C ARG A 37 -19.72 -0.02 10.89
N LEU A 38 -18.63 0.39 10.23
CA LEU A 38 -18.49 0.29 8.78
C LEU A 38 -18.37 -1.17 8.33
N LEU A 39 -17.67 -2.00 9.10
CA LEU A 39 -17.55 -3.44 8.86
C LEU A 39 -18.92 -4.13 8.85
N GLN A 40 -19.82 -3.78 9.77
CA GLN A 40 -21.19 -4.31 9.80
C GLN A 40 -22.06 -3.88 8.61
N ARG A 41 -21.67 -2.82 7.90
CA ARG A 41 -22.42 -2.27 6.77
C ARG A 41 -21.81 -2.65 5.41
N GLU A 42 -20.71 -3.41 5.42
CA GLU A 42 -19.96 -3.82 4.21
C GLU A 42 -19.69 -2.64 3.27
N GLN A 43 -19.27 -1.50 3.85
CA GLN A 43 -19.01 -0.30 3.06
C GLN A 43 -17.52 -0.19 2.76
N ASP A 44 -17.16 -0.30 1.48
CA ASP A 44 -15.75 -0.26 1.03
C ASP A 44 -15.07 1.08 1.29
N ARG A 45 -15.84 2.16 1.20
CA ARG A 45 -15.34 3.52 1.34
C ARG A 45 -16.31 4.42 2.09
N TYR A 46 -15.79 5.11 3.09
CA TYR A 46 -16.55 6.06 3.89
C TYR A 46 -15.74 7.34 4.13
N GLU A 47 -16.35 8.48 3.86
CA GLU A 47 -15.75 9.80 4.07
C GLU A 47 -16.52 10.55 5.14
N THR A 48 -15.81 11.17 6.07
CA THR A 48 -16.42 11.99 7.11
C THR A 48 -15.60 13.23 7.37
N ASP A 49 -16.26 14.37 7.40
CA ASP A 49 -15.61 15.63 7.73
C ASP A 49 -15.34 15.70 9.22
N ARG A 50 -14.10 16.00 9.56
CA ARG A 50 -13.62 16.22 10.91
C ARG A 50 -12.90 17.55 10.98
N LYS A 51 -13.24 18.35 11.98
CA LYS A 51 -12.45 19.54 12.26
C LYS A 51 -11.21 19.10 13.05
N LEU A 52 -10.03 19.37 12.50
CA LEU A 52 -8.78 19.18 13.22
C LEU A 52 -8.37 20.52 13.81
N HIS A 53 -7.98 20.50 15.08
CA HIS A 53 -7.35 21.63 15.72
C HIS A 53 -5.87 21.59 15.35
N LEU A 54 -5.45 22.46 14.43
CA LEU A 54 -4.03 22.72 14.18
C LEU A 54 -3.64 23.96 14.99
N GLY A 55 -2.35 24.21 15.18
CA GLY A 55 -1.86 25.29 16.05
C GLY A 55 -2.48 26.65 15.72
N ASN A 56 -2.48 27.55 16.71
CA ASN A 56 -3.13 28.88 16.71
C ASN A 56 -4.67 28.92 16.79
N ASN A 57 -5.33 27.90 17.37
CA ASN A 57 -6.77 27.92 17.64
C ASN A 57 -7.69 27.94 16.39
N GLU A 58 -7.14 27.65 15.21
CA GLU A 58 -7.94 27.56 13.98
C GLU A 58 -8.41 26.12 13.73
N TRP A 59 -9.71 25.98 13.45
CA TRP A 59 -10.30 24.72 13.04
C TRP A 59 -10.12 24.54 11.54
N HIS A 60 -9.25 23.63 11.14
CA HIS A 60 -9.14 23.27 9.74
C HIS A 60 -10.14 22.16 9.42
N LYS A 61 -10.84 22.32 8.30
CA LYS A 61 -11.68 21.26 7.75
C LYS A 61 -10.78 20.18 7.19
N THR A 62 -10.95 18.98 7.69
CA THR A 62 -10.17 17.81 7.28
C THR A 62 -11.13 16.66 7.07
N THR A 63 -11.01 15.94 5.97
CA THR A 63 -11.83 14.76 5.70
C THR A 63 -11.05 13.53 6.14
N LEU A 64 -11.66 12.71 6.99
CA LEU A 64 -11.19 11.36 7.27
C LEU A 64 -11.81 10.42 6.26
N ILE A 65 -10.96 9.64 5.61
CA ILE A 65 -11.38 8.65 4.63
C ILE A 65 -11.00 7.26 5.13
N TYR A 66 -12.00 6.38 5.20
CA TYR A 66 -11.87 4.99 5.58
C TYR A 66 -11.89 4.16 4.31
N CYS A 67 -10.82 3.42 4.05
CA CYS A 67 -10.72 2.51 2.91
C CYS A 67 -10.60 1.09 3.42
N TRP A 68 -11.47 0.21 2.93
CA TRP A 68 -11.38 -1.22 3.16
C TRP A 68 -10.14 -1.81 2.46
N LYS A 69 -9.60 -2.89 3.01
CA LYS A 69 -8.47 -3.66 2.46
C LYS A 69 -9.00 -4.97 1.94
N GLU A 70 -8.98 -5.11 0.62
CA GLU A 70 -9.47 -6.27 -0.11
C GLU A 70 -8.89 -7.62 0.36
N ASN A 71 -7.63 -7.62 0.84
CA ASN A 71 -6.90 -8.82 1.24
C ASN A 71 -6.52 -8.86 2.74
N SER A 72 -7.36 -8.33 3.64
CA SER A 72 -7.08 -8.45 5.07
C SER A 72 -7.54 -9.78 5.65
N GLU A 73 -6.59 -10.61 6.12
CA GLU A 73 -6.86 -11.85 6.89
C GLU A 73 -7.50 -11.63 8.27
N HIS A 74 -7.83 -10.38 8.63
CA HIS A 74 -8.29 -10.03 9.96
C HIS A 74 -9.78 -9.72 9.93
N ASP A 75 -10.58 -10.24 10.85
CA ASP A 75 -12.02 -9.96 10.96
C ASP A 75 -12.35 -8.80 11.93
N ASP A 76 -11.49 -7.78 11.98
CA ASP A 76 -11.64 -6.67 12.95
C ASP A 76 -11.26 -5.34 12.29
N HIS A 77 -11.20 -4.27 13.07
CA HIS A 77 -10.85 -2.91 12.65
C HIS A 77 -9.56 -2.77 11.80
N ARG A 78 -8.72 -3.80 11.73
CA ARG A 78 -7.53 -3.85 10.87
C ARG A 78 -7.83 -4.00 9.38
N GLN A 79 -9.07 -4.37 9.02
CA GLN A 79 -9.54 -4.41 7.63
C GLN A 79 -9.56 -3.04 6.98
N TYR A 80 -9.72 -1.97 7.76
CA TYR A 80 -9.70 -0.64 7.18
C TYR A 80 -8.35 0.04 7.38
N SER A 81 -8.08 1.00 6.50
CA SER A 81 -7.04 2.01 6.67
C SER A 81 -7.72 3.37 6.76
N VAL A 82 -7.23 4.22 7.66
CA VAL A 82 -7.73 5.59 7.79
C VAL A 82 -6.72 6.53 7.19
N PHE A 83 -7.21 7.41 6.34
CA PHE A 83 -6.47 8.51 5.75
C PHE A 83 -7.09 9.82 6.18
N MET A 84 -6.26 10.85 6.15
CA MET A 84 -6.64 12.20 6.50
C MET A 84 -6.22 13.12 5.37
N SER A 85 -7.15 13.92 4.86
CA SER A 85 -6.87 14.85 3.77
C SER A 85 -7.59 16.17 3.98
N ASN A 86 -7.03 17.26 3.46
CA ASN A 86 -7.70 18.56 3.36
C ASN A 86 -8.45 18.75 2.03
N ARG A 87 -8.46 17.73 1.16
CA ARG A 87 -9.31 17.64 -0.04
C ARG A 87 -10.17 16.37 0.04
N GLY A 88 -11.26 16.36 -0.72
CA GLY A 88 -12.11 15.16 -0.86
C GLY A 88 -11.31 13.96 -1.39
N GLY A 89 -11.84 12.74 -1.24
CA GLY A 89 -11.03 11.55 -1.44
C GLY A 89 -10.62 11.21 -2.90
N GLY A 90 -10.81 12.10 -3.88
CA GLY A 90 -10.39 11.87 -5.26
C GLY A 90 -8.89 11.54 -5.41
N PHE A 91 -8.05 12.02 -4.49
CA PHE A 91 -6.60 11.81 -4.48
C PHE A 91 -6.15 10.46 -3.90
N LEU A 92 -7.07 9.67 -3.32
CA LEU A 92 -6.71 8.37 -2.75
C LEU A 92 -6.36 7.32 -3.80
N SER A 93 -6.93 7.41 -5.00
CA SER A 93 -6.53 6.56 -6.12
C SER A 93 -5.06 6.78 -6.47
N GLU A 94 -4.64 8.05 -6.54
CA GLU A 94 -3.24 8.42 -6.78
C GLU A 94 -2.32 7.95 -5.65
N TYR A 95 -2.77 8.08 -4.40
CA TYR A 95 -2.03 7.56 -3.25
C TYR A 95 -1.94 6.02 -3.26
N GLY A 96 -2.94 5.34 -3.81
CA GLY A 96 -2.97 3.90 -4.02
C GLY A 96 -1.80 3.39 -4.88
N TYR A 97 -1.41 4.13 -5.93
CA TYR A 97 -0.25 3.76 -6.75
C TYR A 97 1.06 3.68 -5.94
N ARG A 98 1.21 4.50 -4.89
CA ARG A 98 2.38 4.42 -4.02
C ARG A 98 2.44 3.10 -3.25
N TRP A 99 1.28 2.63 -2.80
CA TRP A 99 1.16 1.32 -2.15
C TRP A 99 1.48 0.18 -3.12
N GLU A 100 1.03 0.29 -4.37
CA GLU A 100 1.37 -0.68 -5.42
C GLU A 100 2.89 -0.78 -5.61
N ILE A 101 3.61 0.34 -5.62
CA ILE A 101 5.08 0.36 -5.70
C ILE A 101 5.72 -0.37 -4.50
N GLU A 102 5.26 -0.12 -3.27
CA GLU A 102 5.78 -0.80 -2.08
C GLU A 102 5.53 -2.32 -2.12
N SER A 103 4.34 -2.73 -2.59
CA SER A 103 4.03 -4.16 -2.78
C SER A 103 4.86 -4.79 -3.90
N GLY A 104 5.06 -4.10 -5.02
CA GLY A 104 5.92 -4.54 -6.11
C GLY A 104 7.36 -4.74 -5.66
N TYR A 105 7.90 -3.78 -4.90
CA TYR A 105 9.25 -3.88 -4.36
C TYR A 105 9.39 -5.02 -3.35
N ARG A 106 8.34 -5.30 -2.56
CA ARG A 106 8.31 -6.47 -1.66
C ARG A 106 8.44 -7.78 -2.45
N SER A 107 7.80 -7.87 -3.61
CA SER A 107 7.91 -9.03 -4.50
C SER A 107 9.28 -9.11 -5.18
N ILE A 108 9.84 -7.98 -5.65
CA ILE A 108 11.21 -7.93 -6.22
C ILE A 108 12.25 -8.41 -5.20
N LYS A 109 12.13 -8.02 -3.93
CA LYS A 109 13.02 -8.51 -2.86
C LYS A 109 13.02 -10.04 -2.72
N ARG A 110 11.95 -10.74 -3.12
CA ARG A 110 11.93 -12.22 -3.09
C ARG A 110 12.81 -12.85 -4.17
N PHE A 111 13.03 -12.15 -5.28
CA PHE A 111 13.93 -12.57 -6.36
C PHE A 111 15.38 -12.12 -6.12
N MET A 112 15.63 -11.29 -5.10
CA MET A 112 16.96 -10.79 -4.78
C MET A 112 17.78 -11.87 -4.07
N VAL A 113 18.97 -12.15 -4.58
CA VAL A 113 19.92 -13.05 -3.92
C VAL A 113 20.49 -12.36 -2.68
N ALA A 114 20.53 -13.07 -1.56
CA ALA A 114 21.16 -12.56 -0.35
C ALA A 114 22.69 -12.52 -0.54
N THR A 115 23.25 -11.32 -0.67
CA THR A 115 24.69 -11.12 -0.90
C THR A 115 25.33 -10.45 0.30
N THR A 116 26.44 -10.99 0.81
CA THR A 116 27.24 -10.40 1.89
C THR A 116 28.27 -9.38 1.39
N SER A 117 28.49 -9.30 0.08
CA SER A 117 29.43 -8.36 -0.54
C SER A 117 29.01 -6.90 -0.33
N THR A 118 29.98 -6.02 -0.11
CA THR A 118 29.80 -4.57 0.06
C THR A 118 29.97 -3.79 -1.24
N ASP A 119 30.41 -4.44 -2.31
CA ASP A 119 30.62 -3.80 -3.61
C ASP A 119 29.30 -3.27 -4.20
N PHE A 120 29.29 -2.00 -4.60
CA PHE A 120 28.12 -1.35 -5.15
C PHE A 120 27.71 -1.94 -6.51
N GLY A 121 28.68 -2.23 -7.37
CA GLY A 121 28.43 -2.76 -8.71
C GLY A 121 27.71 -4.11 -8.65
N LEU A 122 28.17 -5.01 -7.78
CA LEU A 122 27.52 -6.29 -7.54
C LEU A 122 26.09 -6.12 -6.99
N ARG A 123 25.89 -5.27 -5.97
CA ARG A 123 24.55 -5.03 -5.41
C ARG A 123 23.57 -4.45 -6.44
N PHE A 124 24.05 -3.50 -7.26
CA PHE A 124 23.26 -2.93 -8.33
C PHE A 124 22.93 -3.97 -9.41
N PHE A 125 23.89 -4.81 -9.79
CA PHE A 125 23.67 -5.90 -10.74
C PHE A 125 22.60 -6.87 -10.23
N TYR A 126 22.71 -7.36 -8.99
CA TYR A 126 21.71 -8.26 -8.40
C TYR A 126 20.33 -7.60 -8.29
N PHE A 127 20.29 -6.30 -7.99
CA PHE A 127 19.04 -5.55 -7.98
C PHE A 127 18.41 -5.46 -9.38
N ALA A 128 19.18 -5.06 -10.39
CA ALA A 128 18.71 -4.99 -11.78
C ALA A 128 18.28 -6.37 -12.29
N PHE A 129 19.02 -7.42 -11.95
CA PHE A 129 18.69 -8.80 -12.28
C PHE A 129 17.39 -9.26 -11.61
N ALA A 130 17.17 -8.93 -10.34
CA ALA A 130 15.91 -9.21 -9.65
C ALA A 130 14.72 -8.47 -10.30
N CYS A 131 14.92 -7.22 -10.74
CA CYS A 131 13.90 -6.49 -11.51
C CYS A 131 13.56 -7.18 -12.83
N LEU A 132 14.57 -7.68 -13.56
CA LEU A 132 14.34 -8.43 -14.81
C LEU A 132 13.55 -9.72 -14.57
N LEU A 133 13.94 -10.52 -13.56
CA LEU A 133 13.21 -11.74 -13.19
C LEU A 133 11.76 -11.45 -12.80
N TYR A 134 11.54 -10.37 -12.04
CA TYR A 134 10.19 -9.92 -11.69
C TYR A 134 9.37 -9.55 -12.92
N SER A 135 9.94 -8.80 -13.88
CA SER A 135 9.25 -8.45 -15.13
C SER A 135 8.88 -9.68 -15.97
N ILE A 136 9.78 -10.67 -16.05
CA ILE A 136 9.52 -11.94 -16.76
C ILE A 136 8.39 -12.69 -16.06
N TRP A 137 8.49 -12.89 -14.74
CA TRP A 137 7.45 -13.57 -13.97
C TRP A 137 6.09 -12.87 -14.10
N ARG A 138 6.05 -11.54 -14.03
CA ARG A 138 4.81 -10.76 -14.18
C ARG A 138 4.22 -10.86 -15.58
N THR A 139 5.05 -10.97 -16.61
CA THR A 139 4.59 -11.20 -17.99
C THR A 139 3.98 -12.59 -18.14
N VAL A 140 4.60 -13.62 -17.54
CA VAL A 140 4.06 -14.99 -17.53
C VAL A 140 2.73 -15.03 -16.76
N ASP A 141 2.65 -14.42 -15.59
CA ASP A 141 1.43 -14.32 -14.79
C ASP A 141 0.31 -13.62 -15.57
N LEU A 142 0.61 -12.51 -16.26
CA LEU A 142 -0.36 -11.82 -17.13
C LEU A 142 -0.85 -12.73 -18.27
N LEU A 143 0.05 -13.45 -18.93
CA LEU A 143 -0.31 -14.37 -20.02
C LEU A 143 -1.23 -15.49 -19.51
N VAL A 144 -0.93 -16.06 -18.35
CA VAL A 144 -1.74 -17.10 -17.71
C VAL A 144 -3.12 -16.57 -17.32
N GLN A 145 -3.21 -15.35 -16.79
CA GLN A 145 -4.50 -14.73 -16.45
C GLN A 145 -5.36 -14.47 -17.67
N VAL A 146 -4.78 -13.92 -18.74
CA VAL A 146 -5.51 -13.66 -19.99
C VAL A 146 -6.02 -14.96 -20.60
N GLU A 147 -5.23 -16.02 -20.58
CA GLU A 147 -5.63 -17.32 -21.12
C GLU A 147 -6.74 -17.99 -20.29
N LEU A 148 -6.69 -17.91 -18.96
CA LEU A 148 -7.63 -18.59 -18.08
C LEU A 148 -8.93 -17.82 -17.84
N THR A 149 -8.85 -16.50 -17.72
CA THR A 149 -9.96 -15.67 -17.23
C THR A 149 -10.43 -14.66 -18.27
N GLY A 150 -9.64 -14.40 -19.32
CA GLY A 150 -9.94 -13.39 -20.35
C GLY A 150 -9.84 -11.93 -19.88
N GLU A 151 -9.68 -11.70 -18.58
CA GLU A 151 -9.52 -10.41 -17.94
C GLU A 151 -8.20 -10.35 -17.15
N TYR A 152 -7.61 -9.15 -17.09
CA TYR A 152 -6.40 -8.92 -16.30
C TYR A 152 -6.78 -8.48 -14.89
N GLU A 153 -6.47 -9.32 -13.90
CA GLU A 153 -6.65 -8.98 -12.50
C GLU A 153 -5.32 -8.50 -11.91
N ARG A 154 -5.34 -7.34 -11.24
CA ARG A 154 -4.09 -6.67 -10.82
C ARG A 154 -3.33 -7.48 -9.76
N SER A 155 -3.97 -8.43 -9.09
CA SER A 155 -3.32 -9.38 -8.19
C SER A 155 -2.75 -10.57 -8.96
N PRO A 156 -1.46 -10.94 -8.77
CA PRO A 156 -0.89 -12.10 -9.44
C PRO A 156 -1.60 -13.39 -9.00
N MET A 157 -2.06 -14.19 -9.95
CA MET A 157 -2.65 -15.50 -9.69
C MET A 157 -1.55 -16.53 -9.38
N VAL A 158 -0.41 -16.38 -10.05
CA VAL A 158 0.74 -17.26 -9.85
C VAL A 158 1.69 -16.60 -8.88
N THR A 159 1.52 -16.82 -7.57
CA THR A 159 2.42 -16.25 -6.54
C THR A 159 3.88 -16.63 -6.78
N ALA A 160 4.81 -15.69 -6.59
CA ALA A 160 6.25 -15.89 -6.78
C ALA A 160 6.80 -17.12 -6.02
N ASP A 161 6.22 -17.45 -4.87
CA ASP A 161 6.60 -18.63 -4.07
C ASP A 161 6.23 -19.95 -4.78
N ASN A 162 5.11 -20.00 -5.51
CA ASN A 162 4.73 -21.18 -6.28
C ASN A 162 5.69 -21.41 -7.44
N THR A 163 6.10 -20.35 -8.15
CA THR A 163 7.10 -20.46 -9.22
C THR A 163 8.47 -20.84 -8.68
N LEU A 164 8.87 -20.30 -7.53
CA LEU A 164 10.11 -20.69 -6.88
C LEU A 164 10.08 -22.15 -6.45
N THR A 165 8.94 -22.63 -5.94
CA THR A 165 8.74 -24.02 -5.51
C THR A 165 8.77 -24.98 -6.71
N LEU A 166 8.13 -24.62 -7.82
CA LEU A 166 8.19 -25.39 -9.07
C LEU A 166 9.61 -25.42 -9.63
N LEU A 167 10.31 -24.29 -9.68
CA LEU A 167 11.70 -24.22 -10.13
C LEU A 167 12.64 -25.05 -9.25
N LYS A 168 12.46 -25.02 -7.92
CA LYS A 168 13.22 -25.87 -7.00
C LYS A 168 12.95 -27.35 -7.22
N LYS A 169 11.70 -27.72 -7.50
CA LYS A 169 11.31 -29.11 -7.79
C LYS A 169 11.94 -29.61 -9.09
N GLU A 170 12.02 -28.77 -10.11
CA GLU A 170 12.58 -29.12 -11.43
C GLU A 170 14.11 -29.08 -11.46
N THR A 171 14.73 -28.09 -10.81
CA THR A 171 16.20 -27.92 -10.87
C THR A 171 16.95 -28.62 -9.75
N GLY A 172 16.29 -29.01 -8.65
CA GLY A 172 16.88 -29.74 -7.54
C GLY A 172 17.95 -28.98 -6.73
N ILE A 173 18.15 -27.68 -7.01
CA ILE A 173 19.17 -26.86 -6.35
C ILE A 173 18.49 -26.05 -5.25
N GLY A 174 18.93 -26.31 -4.01
CA GLY A 174 18.52 -25.61 -2.79
C GLY A 174 19.68 -24.83 -2.19
#